data_AF-A0A7I8WT87-F1
#
_entry.id   AF-A0A7I8WT87-F1
#
_cell.length_a   1.000
_cell.length_b   1.000
_cell.length_c   1.000
_cell.angle_alpha   90.00
_cell.angle_beta   90.00
_cell.angle_gamma   90.00
#
_symmetry.space_group_name_H-M   'P 1'
#
loop_
_entity.id
_entity.type
_entity.pdbx_description
1 polymer ?
#
loop_
_entity_poly.entity_id
_entity_poly.type
_entity_poly.pdbx_seq_one_letter_code
_entity_poly.pdbx_strand_id
1 'polypeptide(L)'
;MTSYFNHALSKGDVERFSRQILLKNFGVDGQISLKNTSVLVIGAGGLGCPVSAYLAASGIGRLGIVDHDKVSLDNLHRQVLHTEERVGEYKVESIKRALWQLNSSLRVDVYPVLINSSNAMTIADPYNIIVDCSDNVATRYLVNDLCVLTSKPLVSGSALGWEGQLTVYNNGEECPCYRCIFPDPPPPETVTNCSEGGVLGPVTGVIGSLQALEVIKVAVFGNSTYSGKLFLFDGMDGRVRTISLRKKKADCVVCGHNPRIKELIDYEQFCHMSATDKVKTLDVLQPEDRVHVRDFVLNHWQNDGDRPLLIDVRPPNEFNICHLPHSTNIPLPKLLKMDLTEVQDLIRTSQDTVFLLCHRGNDSQLAVKFLNEMTKEKKFKDIIGGLQDWADQVDRGMAVEESVGFAVYPLSGCPHDDTVAPVPEGFDPKGPCETCADSEENWICLTCYKIFCGRHRLGHGVEHFQTSNHSLSLSYSDLSIWCHSCDSYVSNSKFYDAKNFVENVKFPQSTYIKSN
;
A
#
# COMPACT_ATOMS: atom_id res chain seq x y z
N MET A 1 46.76 28.31 16.83
CA MET A 1 46.80 26.84 17.01
C MET A 1 46.61 26.22 15.64
N THR A 2 47.66 25.68 15.06
CA THR A 2 47.60 24.91 13.81
C THR A 2 46.85 23.62 14.10
N SER A 3 45.72 23.40 13.42
CA SER A 3 44.96 22.15 13.50
C SER A 3 45.84 21.01 12.97
N TYR A 4 46.14 20.01 13.80
CA TYR A 4 46.86 18.80 13.38
C TYR A 4 45.95 17.75 12.69
N PHE A 5 44.68 18.09 12.40
CA PHE A 5 43.77 17.21 11.67
C PHE A 5 44.02 17.31 10.16
N ASN A 6 44.45 16.21 9.54
CA ASN A 6 44.59 16.09 8.08
C ASN A 6 43.25 15.79 7.37
N HIS A 7 42.10 16.18 7.95
CA HIS A 7 40.78 15.87 7.41
C HIS A 7 39.72 16.95 7.69
N ALA A 8 38.64 16.98 6.90
CA ALA A 8 37.59 18.02 6.94
C ALA A 8 36.58 17.91 8.10
N LEU A 9 36.65 16.86 8.92
CA LEU A 9 35.79 16.69 10.09
C LEU A 9 36.24 17.59 11.25
N SER A 10 35.29 18.28 11.88
CA SER A 10 35.54 19.04 13.10
C SER A 10 35.71 18.11 14.30
N LYS A 11 36.24 18.62 15.43
CA LYS A 11 36.29 17.88 16.69
C LYS A 11 34.90 17.36 17.11
N GLY A 12 33.87 18.20 16.96
CA GLY A 12 32.48 17.82 17.27
C GLY A 12 31.94 16.72 16.36
N ASP A 13 32.31 16.74 15.07
CA ASP A 13 31.95 15.65 14.14
C ASP A 13 32.61 14.33 14.58
N VAL A 14 33.91 14.36 14.91
CA VAL A 14 34.65 13.17 15.35
C VAL A 14 34.07 12.60 16.64
N GLU A 15 33.73 13.44 17.62
CA GLU A 15 33.11 13.00 18.87
C GLU A 15 31.73 12.36 18.62
N ARG A 16 30.86 13.06 17.86
CA ARG A 16 29.48 12.62 17.56
C ARG A 16 29.45 11.32 16.76
N PHE A 17 30.26 11.21 15.71
CA PHE A 17 30.24 10.08 14.78
C PHE A 17 31.33 9.03 15.08
N SER A 18 31.98 9.12 16.24
CA SER A 18 33.07 8.23 16.63
C SER A 18 32.76 6.74 16.43
N ARG A 19 31.54 6.31 16.77
CA ARG A 19 31.12 4.89 16.67
C ARG A 19 31.04 4.38 15.25
N GLN A 20 30.59 5.19 14.30
CA GLN A 20 30.54 4.80 12.88
C GLN A 20 31.90 4.98 12.19
N ILE A 21 32.68 5.99 12.56
CA ILE A 21 34.05 6.19 12.05
C ILE A 21 34.94 4.97 12.36
N LEU A 22 34.74 4.32 13.52
CA LEU A 22 35.50 3.12 13.91
C LEU A 22 35.16 1.87 13.08
N LEU A 23 34.08 1.87 12.30
CA LEU A 23 33.70 0.71 11.51
C LEU A 23 34.72 0.43 10.41
N LYS A 24 35.07 -0.85 10.27
CA LYS A 24 35.94 -1.33 9.19
C LYS A 24 35.30 -0.99 7.84
N ASN A 25 36.12 -0.51 6.90
CA ASN A 25 35.70 -0.04 5.59
C ASN A 25 34.81 1.23 5.59
N PHE A 26 34.55 1.86 6.73
CA PHE A 26 33.83 3.14 6.80
C PHE A 26 34.81 4.29 7.03
N GLY A 27 35.46 4.34 8.20
CA GLY A 27 36.53 5.28 8.50
C GLY A 27 36.14 6.76 8.47
N VAL A 28 37.17 7.62 8.51
CA VAL A 28 37.02 9.08 8.37
C VAL A 28 36.48 9.45 6.99
N ASP A 29 36.96 8.76 5.94
CA ASP A 29 36.56 9.05 4.56
C ASP A 29 35.07 8.79 4.32
N GLY A 30 34.52 7.70 4.88
CA GLY A 30 33.10 7.43 4.79
C GLY A 30 32.25 8.50 5.47
N GLN A 31 32.69 9.01 6.63
CA GLN A 31 32.01 10.13 7.29
C GLN A 31 32.07 11.42 6.47
N ILE A 32 33.21 11.72 5.85
CA ILE A 32 33.35 12.87 4.95
C ILE A 32 32.41 12.71 3.76
N SER A 33 32.32 11.51 3.18
CA SER A 33 31.40 11.22 2.08
C SER A 33 29.94 11.48 2.46
N LEU A 34 29.50 11.00 3.64
CA LEU A 34 28.16 11.30 4.15
C LEU A 34 27.93 12.81 4.33
N LYS A 35 28.89 13.50 4.96
CA LYS A 35 28.80 14.95 5.21
C LYS A 35 28.77 15.77 3.92
N ASN A 36 29.30 15.25 2.82
CA ASN A 36 29.26 15.89 1.50
C ASN A 36 28.05 15.46 0.65
N THR A 37 27.27 14.48 1.10
CA THR A 37 26.12 13.98 0.37
C THR A 37 24.85 14.76 0.70
N SER A 38 24.02 14.96 -0.32
CA SER A 38 22.69 15.55 -0.23
C SER A 38 21.61 14.55 -0.63
N VAL A 39 20.55 14.44 0.18
CA VAL A 39 19.48 13.44 0.01
C VAL A 39 18.12 14.14 -0.03
N LEU A 40 17.25 13.77 -0.98
CA LEU A 40 15.85 14.20 -1.01
C LEU A 40 14.95 13.05 -0.55
N VAL A 41 14.16 13.27 0.49
CA VAL A 41 13.15 12.33 0.99
C VAL A 41 11.76 12.82 0.54
N ILE A 42 11.05 11.97 -0.20
CA ILE A 42 9.73 12.26 -0.73
C ILE A 42 8.72 11.46 0.08
N GLY A 43 7.95 12.16 0.91
CA GLY A 43 7.08 11.59 1.95
C GLY A 43 7.70 11.72 3.34
N ALA A 44 6.95 12.34 4.25
CA ALA A 44 7.28 12.56 5.66
C ALA A 44 6.48 11.62 6.58
N GLY A 45 5.90 10.54 6.02
CA GLY A 45 5.10 9.55 6.74
C GLY A 45 5.90 8.47 7.48
N GLY A 46 5.33 7.26 7.57
CA GLY A 46 5.87 6.16 8.38
C GLY A 46 7.24 5.66 7.93
N LEU A 47 7.55 5.76 6.62
CA LEU A 47 8.88 5.48 6.06
C LEU A 47 9.81 6.71 6.16
N GLY A 48 9.28 7.89 5.86
CA GLY A 48 10.05 9.15 5.84
C GLY A 48 10.61 9.55 7.20
N CYS A 49 9.87 9.29 8.28
CA CYS A 49 10.29 9.54 9.66
C CYS A 49 11.62 8.81 10.01
N PRO A 50 11.67 7.46 10.02
CA PRO A 50 12.90 6.73 10.32
C PRO A 50 14.03 7.01 9.32
N VAL A 51 13.73 7.17 8.02
CA VAL A 51 14.76 7.58 7.03
C VAL A 51 15.44 8.87 7.46
N SER A 52 14.64 9.91 7.72
CA SER A 52 15.14 11.23 8.07
C SER A 52 15.91 11.20 9.40
N ALA A 53 15.41 10.48 10.40
CA ALA A 53 16.03 10.35 11.71
C ALA A 53 17.43 9.73 11.61
N TYR A 54 17.55 8.58 10.95
CA TYR A 54 18.83 7.87 10.86
C TYR A 54 19.83 8.58 9.97
N LEU A 55 19.41 9.22 8.88
CA LEU A 55 20.31 10.02 8.04
C LEU A 55 20.85 11.24 8.78
N ALA A 56 19.99 11.94 9.54
CA ALA A 56 20.41 13.06 10.36
C ALA A 56 21.37 12.63 11.48
N ALA A 57 21.05 11.55 12.19
CA ALA A 57 21.90 10.99 13.25
C ALA A 57 23.26 10.51 12.73
N SER A 58 23.30 10.00 11.49
CA SER A 58 24.53 9.50 10.86
C SER A 58 25.39 10.60 10.23
N GLY A 59 24.93 11.85 10.23
CA GLY A 59 25.69 13.00 9.76
C GLY A 59 25.68 13.20 8.25
N ILE A 60 24.54 12.95 7.59
CA ILE A 60 24.34 13.40 6.20
C ILE A 60 24.54 14.92 6.11
N GLY A 61 25.08 15.43 5.01
CA GLY A 61 25.37 16.86 4.85
C GLY A 61 24.13 17.73 4.69
N ARG A 62 23.22 17.27 3.85
CA ARG A 62 22.00 18.00 3.47
C ARG A 62 20.84 17.05 3.29
N LEU A 63 19.70 17.38 3.88
CA LEU A 63 18.45 16.62 3.75
C LEU A 63 17.34 17.55 3.26
N GLY A 64 16.72 17.19 2.14
CA GLY A 64 15.48 17.78 1.64
C GLY A 64 14.31 16.89 2.02
N ILE A 65 13.20 17.48 2.44
CA ILE A 65 11.97 16.72 2.78
C ILE A 65 10.80 17.35 2.03
N VAL A 66 10.10 16.52 1.25
CA VAL A 66 8.91 16.92 0.47
C VAL A 66 7.70 16.18 1.01
N ASP A 67 6.71 16.92 1.47
CA ASP A 67 5.40 16.40 1.86
C ASP A 67 4.43 17.58 1.93
N HIS A 68 3.18 17.37 1.54
CA HIS A 68 2.16 18.40 1.52
C HIS A 68 1.23 18.35 2.73
N ASP A 69 1.25 17.24 3.47
CA ASP A 69 0.32 16.98 4.56
C ASP A 69 0.70 17.71 5.83
N LYS A 70 -0.30 17.78 6.71
CA LYS A 70 -0.13 18.15 8.11
C LYS A 70 -0.10 16.91 8.99
N VAL A 71 0.51 17.05 10.16
CA VAL A 71 0.51 16.02 11.19
C VAL A 71 -0.93 15.81 11.67
N SER A 72 -1.35 14.55 11.73
CA SER A 72 -2.64 14.12 12.28
C SER A 72 -2.43 13.10 13.40
N LEU A 73 -3.42 12.96 14.27
CA LEU A 73 -3.35 12.07 15.44
C LEU A 73 -3.27 10.59 15.03
N ASP A 74 -4.08 10.17 14.06
CA ASP A 74 -4.13 8.80 13.51
C ASP A 74 -2.82 8.38 12.84
N ASN A 75 -1.97 9.35 12.50
CA ASN A 75 -0.66 9.14 11.88
C ASN A 75 0.44 8.83 12.92
N LEU A 76 0.26 9.22 14.19
CA LEU A 76 1.34 9.20 15.19
C LEU A 76 1.81 7.79 15.58
N HIS A 77 0.96 6.76 15.44
CA HIS A 77 1.33 5.38 15.78
C HIS A 77 2.46 4.81 14.89
N ARG A 78 2.72 5.43 13.72
CA ARG A 78 3.76 5.02 12.77
C ARG A 78 4.73 6.14 12.38
N GLN A 79 4.37 7.40 12.59
CA GLN A 79 5.17 8.56 12.18
C GLN A 79 5.94 9.16 13.37
N VAL A 80 6.93 8.41 13.84
CA VAL A 80 7.59 8.62 15.15
C VAL A 80 8.42 9.90 15.29
N LEU A 81 8.61 10.69 14.23
CA LEU A 81 9.21 12.03 14.34
C LEU A 81 8.18 13.13 14.65
N HIS A 82 6.90 12.83 14.57
CA HIS A 82 5.83 13.73 14.95
C HIS A 82 5.41 13.51 16.40
N THR A 83 4.72 14.50 16.97
CA THR A 83 4.22 14.47 18.36
C THR A 83 2.81 15.04 18.40
N GLU A 84 2.05 14.70 19.44
CA GLU A 84 0.71 15.26 19.67
C GLU A 84 0.68 16.78 19.70
N GLU A 85 1.72 17.40 20.28
CA GLU A 85 1.88 18.87 20.31
C GLU A 85 1.93 19.50 18.91
N ARG A 86 2.38 18.75 17.90
CA ARG A 86 2.58 19.24 16.53
C ARG A 86 1.44 18.87 15.58
N VAL A 87 0.32 18.35 16.07
CA VAL A 87 -0.88 18.09 15.25
C VAL A 87 -1.35 19.38 14.58
N GLY A 88 -1.62 19.33 13.27
CA GLY A 88 -2.00 20.48 12.44
C GLY A 88 -0.82 21.27 11.84
N GLU A 89 0.41 21.02 12.27
CA GLU A 89 1.62 21.56 11.62
C GLU A 89 1.94 20.78 10.34
N TYR A 90 2.54 21.42 9.32
CA TYR A 90 3.05 20.68 8.16
C TYR A 90 4.06 19.62 8.58
N LYS A 91 3.92 18.39 8.05
CA LYS A 91 4.80 17.25 8.42
C LYS A 91 6.27 17.59 8.19
N VAL A 92 6.59 18.27 7.08
CA VAL A 92 7.98 18.66 6.76
C VAL A 92 8.60 19.59 7.82
N GLU A 93 7.84 20.54 8.35
CA GLU A 93 8.32 21.46 9.42
C GLU A 93 8.45 20.73 10.75
N SER A 94 7.51 19.84 11.06
CA SER A 94 7.54 18.97 12.24
C SER A 94 8.80 18.08 12.26
N ILE A 95 9.14 17.45 11.12
CA ILE A 95 10.41 16.70 10.99
C ILE A 95 11.61 17.63 11.14
N LYS A 96 11.65 18.78 10.46
CA LYS A 96 12.78 19.72 10.55
C LYS A 96 13.09 20.11 11.99
N ARG A 97 12.07 20.38 12.81
CA ARG A 97 12.22 20.65 14.24
C ARG A 97 12.84 19.45 14.97
N ALA A 98 12.33 18.25 14.74
CA ALA A 98 12.84 17.03 15.35
C ALA A 98 14.31 16.75 14.97
N LEU A 99 14.66 16.93 13.69
CA LEU A 99 16.03 16.72 13.22
C LEU A 99 16.99 17.77 13.76
N TRP A 100 16.57 19.02 13.91
CA TRP A 100 17.41 20.07 14.49
C TRP A 100 17.74 19.81 15.96
N GLN A 101 16.78 19.25 16.72
CA GLN A 101 17.02 18.80 18.10
C GLN A 101 17.98 17.61 18.17
N LEU A 102 17.96 16.73 17.16
CA LEU A 102 18.83 15.56 17.07
C LEU A 102 20.27 15.93 16.63
N ASN A 103 20.40 16.71 15.56
CA ASN A 103 21.67 17.10 14.97
C ASN A 103 21.57 18.49 14.30
N SER A 104 21.90 19.54 15.05
CA SER A 104 21.82 20.93 14.59
C SER A 104 22.89 21.35 13.56
N SER A 105 23.88 20.49 13.25
CA SER A 105 24.85 20.75 12.18
C SER A 105 24.33 20.38 10.78
N LEU A 106 23.23 19.63 10.70
CA LEU A 106 22.59 19.22 9.45
C LEU A 106 21.90 20.41 8.76
N ARG A 107 22.11 20.55 7.45
CA ARG A 107 21.26 21.42 6.62
C ARG A 107 19.97 20.70 6.27
N VAL A 108 18.83 21.23 6.71
CA VAL A 108 17.49 20.70 6.39
C VAL A 108 16.71 21.72 5.56
N ASP A 109 16.38 21.35 4.32
CA ASP A 109 15.43 22.11 3.49
C ASP A 109 14.07 21.37 3.46
N VAL A 110 12.97 22.12 3.45
CA VAL A 110 11.62 21.58 3.53
C VAL A 110 10.76 22.15 2.41
N TYR A 111 9.91 21.30 1.85
CA TYR A 111 9.03 21.64 0.74
C TYR A 111 7.60 21.20 1.08
N PRO A 112 6.75 22.10 1.63
CA PRO A 112 5.37 21.81 2.01
C PRO A 112 4.45 21.79 0.77
N VAL A 113 4.77 20.93 -0.20
CA VAL A 113 4.11 20.87 -1.51
C VAL A 113 3.91 19.43 -1.95
N LEU A 114 2.89 19.19 -2.75
CA LEU A 114 2.71 17.93 -3.44
C LEU A 114 3.73 17.88 -4.58
N ILE A 115 4.55 16.82 -4.62
CA ILE A 115 5.51 16.66 -5.70
C ILE A 115 4.78 16.30 -7.00
N ASN A 116 5.07 17.03 -8.07
CA ASN A 116 4.43 16.84 -9.37
C ASN A 116 5.39 17.16 -10.51
N SER A 117 4.94 16.96 -11.74
CA SER A 117 5.73 17.18 -12.95
C SER A 117 6.34 18.59 -13.05
N SER A 118 5.64 19.61 -12.55
CA SER A 118 6.04 21.01 -12.65
C SER A 118 7.13 21.44 -11.66
N ASN A 119 7.25 20.74 -10.51
CA ASN A 119 8.17 21.13 -9.43
C ASN A 119 9.28 20.11 -9.16
N ALA A 120 9.10 18.84 -9.57
CA ALA A 120 9.99 17.74 -9.21
C ALA A 120 11.43 17.94 -9.67
N MET A 121 11.65 18.42 -10.91
CA MET A 121 12.99 18.68 -11.43
C MET A 121 13.74 19.72 -10.60
N THR A 122 13.10 20.86 -10.31
CA THR A 122 13.70 21.96 -9.56
C THR A 122 13.98 21.55 -8.11
N ILE A 123 13.04 20.85 -7.47
CA ILE A 123 13.21 20.40 -6.09
C ILE A 123 14.33 19.36 -6.00
N ALA A 124 14.43 18.44 -6.96
CA ALA A 124 15.40 17.36 -6.92
C ALA A 124 16.82 17.77 -7.35
N ASP A 125 16.97 18.79 -8.19
CA ASP A 125 18.25 19.26 -8.74
C ASP A 125 19.41 19.29 -7.73
N PRO A 126 19.28 19.91 -6.52
CA PRO A 126 20.39 20.04 -5.59
C PRO A 126 20.72 18.79 -4.77
N TYR A 127 20.05 17.66 -4.99
CA TYR A 127 20.22 16.42 -4.22
C TYR A 127 20.91 15.32 -5.03
N ASN A 128 21.77 14.52 -4.39
CA ASN A 128 22.51 13.44 -5.04
C ASN A 128 21.73 12.12 -5.07
N ILE A 129 20.97 11.83 -4.02
CA ILE A 129 20.23 10.58 -3.84
C ILE A 129 18.76 10.92 -3.57
N ILE A 130 17.84 10.20 -4.20
CA ILE A 130 16.40 10.37 -3.98
C ILE A 130 15.87 9.15 -3.22
N VAL A 131 15.02 9.39 -2.24
CA VAL A 131 14.37 8.37 -1.42
C VAL A 131 12.88 8.49 -1.57
N ASP A 132 12.26 7.46 -2.12
CA ASP A 132 10.82 7.34 -2.23
C ASP A 132 10.25 6.69 -0.97
N CYS A 133 9.61 7.53 -0.16
CA CYS A 133 8.85 7.17 1.04
C CYS A 133 7.36 7.43 0.84
N SER A 134 6.90 7.55 -0.42
CA SER A 134 5.50 7.80 -0.75
C SER A 134 4.67 6.52 -0.67
N ASP A 135 3.39 6.69 -0.41
CA ASP A 135 2.40 5.63 -0.28
C ASP A 135 1.46 5.51 -1.48
N ASN A 136 1.67 6.31 -2.53
CA ASN A 136 0.85 6.29 -3.74
C ASN A 136 1.65 5.92 -4.99
N VAL A 137 1.00 5.18 -5.87
CA VAL A 137 1.62 4.63 -7.08
C VAL A 137 2.02 5.72 -8.07
N ALA A 138 1.22 6.77 -8.21
CA ALA A 138 1.49 7.89 -9.13
C ALA A 138 2.82 8.59 -8.81
N THR A 139 3.06 8.89 -7.53
CA THR A 139 4.33 9.48 -7.07
C THR A 139 5.50 8.54 -7.33
N ARG A 140 5.34 7.23 -7.12
CA ARG A 140 6.40 6.25 -7.40
C ARG A 140 6.84 6.25 -8.87
N TYR A 141 5.91 6.36 -9.81
CA TYR A 141 6.23 6.51 -11.23
C TYR A 141 6.88 7.86 -11.55
N LEU A 142 6.36 8.96 -11.01
CA LEU A 142 6.95 10.29 -11.16
C LEU A 142 8.41 10.32 -10.68
N VAL A 143 8.66 9.80 -9.48
CA VAL A 143 9.97 9.79 -8.84
C VAL A 143 10.92 8.84 -9.56
N ASN A 144 10.45 7.70 -10.05
CA ASN A 144 11.23 6.84 -10.93
C ASN A 144 11.73 7.60 -12.16
N ASP A 145 10.82 8.25 -12.88
CA ASP A 145 11.15 8.91 -14.14
C ASP A 145 12.08 10.11 -13.90
N LEU A 146 11.84 10.87 -12.82
CA LEU A 146 12.74 11.90 -12.33
C LEU A 146 14.16 11.36 -12.10
N CYS A 147 14.29 10.24 -11.39
CA CYS A 147 15.60 9.66 -11.08
C CYS A 147 16.33 9.19 -12.33
N VAL A 148 15.62 8.60 -13.30
CA VAL A 148 16.19 8.21 -14.59
C VAL A 148 16.66 9.43 -15.37
N LEU A 149 15.80 10.45 -15.53
CA LEU A 149 16.11 11.65 -16.30
C LEU A 149 17.25 12.47 -15.69
N THR A 150 17.41 12.42 -14.37
CA THR A 150 18.48 13.12 -13.65
C THR A 150 19.71 12.26 -13.36
N SER A 151 19.70 10.98 -13.76
CA SER A 151 20.75 10.00 -13.46
C SER A 151 21.07 9.87 -11.97
N LYS A 152 20.05 9.94 -11.12
CA LYS A 152 20.17 9.84 -9.66
C LYS A 152 19.72 8.46 -9.16
N PRO A 153 20.43 7.85 -8.20
CA PRO A 153 19.99 6.61 -7.58
C PRO A 153 18.69 6.85 -6.79
N LEU A 154 17.79 5.86 -6.85
CA LEU A 154 16.50 5.87 -6.18
C LEU A 154 16.44 4.75 -5.15
N VAL A 155 16.28 5.10 -3.88
CA VAL A 155 16.00 4.15 -2.80
C VAL A 155 14.50 4.15 -2.52
N SER A 156 13.77 3.13 -2.96
CA SER A 156 12.31 3.08 -2.87
C SER A 156 11.85 1.99 -1.90
N GLY A 157 11.00 2.39 -0.96
CA GLY A 157 10.37 1.51 0.03
C GLY A 157 8.86 1.48 -0.13
N SER A 158 8.22 0.46 0.42
CA SER A 158 6.77 0.38 0.61
C SER A 158 6.45 -0.49 1.81
N ALA A 159 5.28 -0.29 2.40
CA ALA A 159 4.78 -1.12 3.49
C ALA A 159 3.25 -1.12 3.49
N LEU A 160 2.65 -2.30 3.70
CA LEU A 160 1.21 -2.51 3.75
C LEU A 160 0.90 -3.66 4.70
N GLY A 161 -0.04 -3.46 5.64
CA GLY A 161 -0.37 -4.43 6.66
C GLY A 161 0.86 -4.83 7.49
N TRP A 162 1.25 -6.10 7.34
CA TRP A 162 2.42 -6.71 7.98
C TRP A 162 3.64 -6.79 7.06
N GLU A 163 3.49 -6.41 5.79
CA GLU A 163 4.50 -6.61 4.76
C GLU A 163 5.24 -5.31 4.44
N GLY A 164 6.51 -5.45 4.07
CA GLY A 164 7.37 -4.36 3.67
C GLY A 164 8.29 -4.74 2.53
N GLN A 165 8.62 -3.77 1.68
CA GLN A 165 9.49 -3.99 0.53
C GLN A 165 10.51 -2.87 0.37
N LEU A 166 11.67 -3.21 -0.19
CA LEU A 166 12.75 -2.27 -0.46
C LEU A 166 13.49 -2.66 -1.75
N THR A 167 13.83 -1.68 -2.56
CA THR A 167 14.72 -1.83 -3.71
C THR A 167 15.52 -0.56 -3.92
N VAL A 168 16.74 -0.69 -4.45
CA VAL A 168 17.48 0.43 -5.03
C VAL A 168 17.49 0.32 -6.54
N TYR A 169 16.99 1.37 -7.19
CA TYR A 169 16.91 1.51 -8.64
C TYR A 169 17.94 2.54 -9.12
N ASN A 170 18.27 2.46 -10.41
CA ASN A 170 19.15 3.42 -11.08
C ASN A 170 20.52 3.62 -10.39
N ASN A 171 21.04 2.57 -9.74
CA ASN A 171 22.37 2.57 -9.11
C ASN A 171 23.28 1.57 -9.83
N GLY A 172 23.84 2.01 -10.96
CA GLY A 172 24.69 1.22 -11.87
C GLY A 172 24.06 0.99 -13.24
N GLU A 173 24.89 0.73 -14.25
CA GLU A 173 24.47 0.69 -15.67
C GLU A 173 23.39 -0.37 -15.98
N GLU A 174 23.52 -1.55 -15.37
CA GLU A 174 22.63 -2.70 -15.58
C GLU A 174 21.42 -2.68 -14.63
N CYS A 175 21.38 -1.74 -13.69
CA CYS A 175 20.34 -1.65 -12.67
C CYS A 175 19.00 -1.26 -13.33
N PRO A 176 17.91 -2.01 -13.08
CA PRO A 176 16.60 -1.63 -13.62
C PRO A 176 16.14 -0.30 -13.02
N CYS A 177 15.27 0.39 -13.75
CA CYS A 177 14.37 1.38 -13.16
C CYS A 177 13.06 0.69 -12.74
N TYR A 178 12.20 1.37 -12.00
CA TYR A 178 10.89 0.85 -11.59
C TYR A 178 10.07 0.37 -12.81
N ARG A 179 10.07 1.13 -13.91
CA ARG A 179 9.40 0.77 -15.17
C ARG A 179 9.96 -0.45 -15.89
N CYS A 180 11.20 -0.85 -15.62
CA CYS A 180 11.70 -2.12 -16.16
C CYS A 180 10.92 -3.31 -15.58
N ILE A 181 10.45 -3.16 -14.33
CA ILE A 181 9.74 -4.20 -13.59
C ILE A 181 8.23 -4.03 -13.77
N PHE A 182 7.72 -2.81 -13.65
CA PHE A 182 6.32 -2.44 -13.78
C PHE A 182 6.17 -1.40 -14.90
N PRO A 183 6.06 -1.81 -16.19
CA PRO A 183 6.15 -0.90 -17.33
C PRO A 183 5.09 0.19 -17.33
N ASP A 184 3.85 -0.21 -17.04
CA ASP A 184 2.67 0.62 -17.15
C ASP A 184 2.02 0.83 -15.77
N PRO A 185 1.58 2.06 -15.45
CA PRO A 185 0.85 2.31 -14.22
C PRO A 185 -0.46 1.48 -14.22
N PRO A 186 -0.83 0.89 -13.07
CA PRO A 186 -2.08 0.17 -12.94
C PRO A 186 -3.28 1.11 -13.19
N PRO A 187 -4.40 0.60 -13.73
CA PRO A 187 -5.62 1.37 -13.86
C PRO A 187 -6.08 1.96 -12.52
N PRO A 188 -6.64 3.17 -12.49
CA PRO A 188 -7.04 3.88 -11.27
C PRO A 188 -7.96 3.07 -10.35
N GLU A 189 -8.80 2.22 -10.95
CA GLU A 189 -9.82 1.40 -10.30
C GLU A 189 -9.23 0.19 -9.54
N THR A 190 -7.94 -0.11 -9.76
CA THR A 190 -7.28 -1.32 -9.23
C THR A 190 -6.22 -1.04 -8.17
N VAL A 191 -6.01 0.24 -7.82
CA VAL A 191 -4.99 0.66 -6.86
C VAL A 191 -5.62 0.81 -5.48
N THR A 192 -5.35 -0.14 -4.60
CA THR A 192 -5.61 0.01 -3.16
C THR A 192 -4.56 0.92 -2.54
N ASN A 193 -4.96 2.04 -1.93
CA ASN A 193 -4.03 2.90 -1.22
C ASN A 193 -3.59 2.28 0.13
N CYS A 194 -2.47 2.72 0.71
CA CYS A 194 -2.07 2.28 2.06
C CYS A 194 -3.10 2.65 3.14
N SER A 195 -3.83 3.74 2.91
CA SER A 195 -5.01 4.12 3.66
C SER A 195 -6.15 3.13 3.51
N GLU A 196 -6.04 2.11 2.67
CA GLU A 196 -6.94 0.96 2.55
C GLU A 196 -6.32 -0.28 3.23
N GLY A 197 -5.12 -0.78 2.95
CA GLY A 197 -4.68 -2.03 3.62
C GLY A 197 -4.41 -1.98 5.15
N GLY A 198 -4.41 -0.78 5.76
CA GLY A 198 -3.83 -0.55 7.08
C GLY A 198 -2.31 -0.78 7.08
N VAL A 199 -1.60 -0.37 8.12
CA VAL A 199 -0.15 -0.64 8.21
C VAL A 199 0.36 -0.66 9.65
N LEU A 200 1.18 -1.64 9.99
CA LEU A 200 1.78 -1.75 11.30
C LEU A 200 3.01 -0.83 11.42
N GLY A 201 3.01 0.10 12.39
CA GLY A 201 4.08 1.08 12.57
C GLY A 201 5.51 0.51 12.57
N PRO A 202 5.81 -0.53 13.37
CA PRO A 202 7.10 -1.24 13.31
C PRO A 202 7.55 -1.70 11.92
N VAL A 203 6.64 -2.13 11.04
CA VAL A 203 6.98 -2.55 9.67
C VAL A 203 7.52 -1.35 8.88
N THR A 204 6.85 -0.19 8.96
CA THR A 204 7.35 1.05 8.35
C THR A 204 8.69 1.49 8.97
N GLY A 205 8.85 1.30 10.28
CA GLY A 205 10.11 1.54 10.99
C GLY A 205 11.27 0.70 10.44
N VAL A 206 11.06 -0.60 10.25
CA VAL A 206 12.05 -1.53 9.69
C VAL A 206 12.43 -1.13 8.27
N ILE A 207 11.45 -0.94 7.39
CA ILE A 207 11.72 -0.61 5.98
C ILE A 207 12.39 0.75 5.84
N GLY A 208 11.93 1.77 6.55
CA GLY A 208 12.57 3.09 6.50
C GLY A 208 13.98 3.11 7.09
N SER A 209 14.25 2.28 8.12
CA SER A 209 15.62 2.10 8.63
C SER A 209 16.53 1.43 7.59
N LEU A 210 16.01 0.44 6.85
CA LEU A 210 16.74 -0.18 5.75
C LEU A 210 16.94 0.79 4.57
N GLN A 211 15.98 1.65 4.26
CA GLN A 211 16.15 2.73 3.27
C GLN A 211 17.32 3.66 3.67
N ALA A 212 17.37 4.11 4.93
CA ALA A 212 18.48 4.93 5.42
C ALA A 212 19.84 4.21 5.29
N LEU A 213 19.87 2.91 5.60
CA LEU A 213 21.07 2.09 5.45
C LEU A 213 21.54 2.01 4.00
N GLU A 214 20.63 1.83 3.04
CA GLU A 214 21.00 1.82 1.62
C GLU A 214 21.48 3.18 1.12
N VAL A 215 20.85 4.27 1.57
CA VAL A 215 21.32 5.64 1.27
C VAL A 215 22.75 5.84 1.76
N ILE A 216 23.06 5.40 2.98
CA ILE A 216 24.43 5.48 3.53
C ILE A 216 25.40 4.68 2.69
N LYS A 217 25.04 3.46 2.27
CA LYS A 217 25.91 2.64 1.42
C LYS A 217 26.14 3.27 0.05
N VAL A 218 25.11 3.82 -0.59
CA VAL A 218 25.26 4.55 -1.86
C VAL A 218 26.17 5.77 -1.68
N ALA A 219 25.97 6.54 -0.61
CA ALA A 219 26.76 7.73 -0.32
C ALA A 219 28.23 7.43 -0.04
N VAL A 220 28.53 6.32 0.64
CA VAL A 220 29.90 5.98 1.08
C VAL A 220 30.64 5.12 0.07
N PHE A 221 29.96 4.16 -0.56
CA PHE A 221 30.56 3.14 -1.42
C PHE A 221 30.21 3.30 -2.90
N GLY A 222 29.30 4.22 -3.25
CA GLY A 222 28.77 4.37 -4.60
C GLY A 222 27.82 3.25 -5.05
N ASN A 223 27.60 2.22 -4.21
CA ASN A 223 26.75 1.08 -4.52
C ASN A 223 25.83 0.70 -3.35
N SER A 224 24.69 0.10 -3.68
CA SER A 224 23.76 -0.52 -2.73
C SER A 224 23.73 -2.05 -2.90
N THR A 225 23.51 -2.76 -1.79
CA THR A 225 23.30 -4.22 -1.78
C THR A 225 22.00 -4.63 -2.45
N TYR A 226 20.99 -3.75 -2.43
CA TYR A 226 19.68 -3.97 -3.03
C TYR A 226 19.52 -3.29 -4.41
N SER A 227 20.64 -2.90 -5.03
CA SER A 227 20.64 -2.50 -6.45
C SER A 227 20.21 -3.68 -7.32
N GLY A 228 19.07 -3.55 -8.00
CA GLY A 228 18.52 -4.63 -8.82
C GLY A 228 18.09 -5.87 -8.01
N LYS A 229 17.76 -5.69 -6.72
CA LYS A 229 17.18 -6.75 -5.89
C LYS A 229 16.00 -6.20 -5.10
N LEU A 230 14.96 -7.01 -4.96
CA LEU A 230 13.78 -6.72 -4.15
C LEU A 230 13.89 -7.45 -2.82
N PHE A 231 14.07 -6.68 -1.76
CA PHE A 231 13.94 -7.14 -0.39
C PHE A 231 12.46 -7.17 -0.02
N LEU A 232 12.01 -8.28 0.56
CA LEU A 232 10.66 -8.52 1.04
C LEU A 232 10.73 -8.91 2.53
N PHE A 233 9.90 -8.27 3.34
CA PHE A 233 9.77 -8.53 4.75
C PHE A 233 8.32 -8.84 5.08
N ASP A 234 8.11 -9.96 5.75
CA ASP A 234 6.84 -10.37 6.35
C ASP A 234 6.99 -10.25 7.87
N GLY A 235 6.34 -9.25 8.44
CA GLY A 235 6.37 -8.97 9.87
C GLY A 235 5.47 -9.88 10.70
N MET A 236 4.52 -10.61 10.09
CA MET A 236 3.65 -11.54 10.80
C MET A 236 4.43 -12.82 11.14
N ASP A 237 5.07 -13.41 10.13
CA ASP A 237 5.87 -14.63 10.29
C ASP A 237 7.35 -14.35 10.65
N GLY A 238 7.77 -13.08 10.62
CA GLY A 238 9.16 -12.66 10.84
C GLY A 238 10.11 -13.13 9.73
N ARG A 239 9.62 -13.26 8.49
CA ARG A 239 10.36 -13.79 7.36
C ARG A 239 10.95 -12.69 6.50
N VAL A 240 12.13 -12.97 5.94
CA VAL A 240 12.81 -12.10 4.99
C VAL A 240 13.13 -12.89 3.73
N ARG A 241 12.85 -12.29 2.58
CA ARG A 241 13.20 -12.83 1.26
C ARG A 241 13.91 -11.75 0.45
N THR A 242 14.82 -12.15 -0.43
CA THR A 242 15.47 -11.23 -1.37
C THR A 242 15.47 -11.86 -2.75
N ILE A 243 14.88 -11.16 -3.72
CA ILE A 243 14.70 -11.64 -5.08
C ILE A 243 15.57 -10.79 -6.00
N SER A 244 16.28 -11.43 -6.92
CA SER A 244 17.01 -10.69 -7.97
C SER A 244 16.02 -10.17 -9.01
N LEU A 245 16.06 -8.88 -9.29
CA LEU A 245 15.22 -8.28 -10.31
C LEU A 245 15.84 -8.51 -11.69
N ARG A 246 14.99 -8.48 -12.71
CA ARG A 246 15.46 -8.45 -14.10
C ARG A 246 16.30 -7.20 -14.30
N LYS A 247 17.35 -7.34 -15.11
CA LYS A 247 18.20 -6.21 -15.49
C LYS A 247 17.42 -5.15 -16.26
N LYS A 248 18.05 -3.99 -16.41
CA LYS A 248 17.59 -2.91 -17.29
C LYS A 248 17.11 -3.45 -18.65
N LYS A 249 15.89 -3.07 -19.04
CA LYS A 249 15.27 -3.46 -20.32
C LYS A 249 15.71 -2.51 -21.43
N ALA A 250 16.17 -3.05 -22.55
CA ALA A 250 16.60 -2.27 -23.72
C ALA A 250 15.47 -1.46 -24.36
N ASP A 251 14.23 -1.93 -24.24
CA ASP A 251 12.99 -1.33 -24.76
C ASP A 251 12.21 -0.54 -23.69
N CYS A 252 12.77 -0.33 -22.50
CA CYS A 252 12.12 0.45 -21.46
C CYS A 252 11.79 1.87 -21.94
N VAL A 253 10.56 2.31 -21.70
CA VAL A 253 10.04 3.60 -22.20
C VAL A 253 10.75 4.83 -21.64
N VAL A 254 11.48 4.70 -20.53
CA VAL A 254 12.20 5.81 -19.89
C VAL A 254 13.72 5.61 -19.86
N CYS A 255 14.22 4.40 -19.63
CA CYS A 255 15.66 4.15 -19.51
C CYS A 255 16.25 3.28 -20.63
N GLY A 256 15.45 2.82 -21.60
CA GLY A 256 15.89 2.00 -22.73
C GLY A 256 16.75 2.76 -23.75
N HIS A 257 17.15 2.08 -24.83
CA HIS A 257 17.99 2.69 -25.87
C HIS A 257 17.29 3.80 -26.65
N ASN A 258 15.96 3.76 -26.75
CA ASN A 258 15.14 4.76 -27.40
C ASN A 258 14.01 5.22 -26.46
N PRO A 259 14.30 6.09 -25.48
CA PRO A 259 13.33 6.50 -24.49
C PRO A 259 12.20 7.34 -25.13
N ARG A 260 10.97 6.96 -24.82
CA ARG A 260 9.74 7.65 -25.24
C ARG A 260 9.35 8.74 -24.24
N ILE A 261 9.58 8.53 -22.95
CA ILE A 261 9.39 9.52 -21.89
C ILE A 261 10.69 10.33 -21.76
N LYS A 262 10.62 11.62 -22.08
CA LYS A 262 11.76 12.55 -22.06
C LYS A 262 11.57 13.73 -21.10
N GLU A 263 10.37 13.88 -20.58
CA GLU A 263 9.96 14.89 -19.61
C GLU A 263 9.05 14.25 -18.57
N LEU A 264 8.91 14.90 -17.42
CA LEU A 264 8.01 14.45 -16.38
C LEU A 264 6.57 14.71 -16.80
N ILE A 265 5.72 13.72 -16.60
CA ILE A 265 4.29 13.78 -16.90
C ILE A 265 3.54 13.80 -15.58
N ASP A 266 2.44 14.54 -15.54
CA ASP A 266 1.56 14.53 -14.37
C ASP A 266 0.68 13.28 -14.39
N TYR A 267 1.08 12.28 -13.59
CA TYR A 267 0.39 10.99 -13.55
C TYR A 267 -1.03 11.11 -12.98
N GLU A 268 -1.34 12.14 -12.19
CA GLU A 268 -2.71 12.42 -11.76
C GLU A 268 -3.62 12.80 -12.94
N GLN A 269 -3.13 13.70 -13.82
CA GLN A 269 -3.87 14.12 -15.01
C GLN A 269 -3.93 13.03 -16.08
N PHE A 270 -2.87 12.22 -16.20
CA PHE A 270 -2.83 11.12 -17.17
C PHE A 270 -3.70 9.93 -16.74
N CYS A 271 -3.79 9.65 -15.45
CA CYS A 271 -4.54 8.52 -14.92
C CYS A 271 -5.91 8.91 -14.31
N HIS A 272 -6.32 10.18 -14.27
CA HIS A 272 -7.51 10.61 -13.48
C HIS A 272 -7.48 10.15 -12.00
N MET A 273 -6.28 10.01 -11.44
CA MET A 273 -6.01 9.63 -10.05
C MET A 273 -5.81 10.91 -9.23
N SER A 274 -6.32 10.95 -7.99
CA SER A 274 -5.96 12.00 -7.03
C SER A 274 -4.86 11.45 -6.13
N ALA A 275 -3.71 12.12 -5.98
CA ALA A 275 -2.68 11.78 -4.98
C ALA A 275 -3.04 12.32 -3.58
N THR A 276 -4.32 12.59 -3.37
CA THR A 276 -4.89 12.90 -2.07
C THR A 276 -5.64 11.67 -1.56
N ASP A 277 -5.58 11.38 -0.28
CA ASP A 277 -6.41 10.37 0.42
C ASP A 277 -7.94 10.65 0.36
N LYS A 278 -8.38 11.66 -0.39
CA LYS A 278 -9.79 12.02 -0.55
C LYS A 278 -10.48 11.04 -1.49
N VAL A 279 -11.21 10.10 -0.88
CA VAL A 279 -12.05 9.08 -1.53
C VAL A 279 -13.07 9.74 -2.48
N LYS A 280 -13.21 9.23 -3.72
CA LYS A 280 -14.26 9.65 -4.65
C LYS A 280 -15.63 9.17 -4.15
N THR A 281 -16.64 10.04 -4.19
CA THR A 281 -18.03 9.68 -3.90
C THR A 281 -18.63 8.93 -5.09
N LEU A 282 -19.12 7.71 -4.88
CA LEU A 282 -19.94 6.99 -5.85
C LEU A 282 -21.32 7.65 -5.94
N ASP A 283 -21.92 7.59 -7.13
CA ASP A 283 -23.29 8.04 -7.38
C ASP A 283 -23.99 7.05 -8.32
N VAL A 284 -24.48 5.95 -7.74
CA VAL A 284 -25.07 4.82 -8.49
C VAL A 284 -26.54 4.57 -8.18
N LEU A 285 -27.08 5.23 -7.15
CA LEU A 285 -28.49 5.13 -6.73
C LEU A 285 -29.29 6.37 -7.13
N GLN A 286 -30.61 6.22 -7.25
CA GLN A 286 -31.51 7.36 -7.36
C GLN A 286 -31.66 8.08 -6.00
N PRO A 287 -31.91 9.41 -5.97
CA PRO A 287 -32.04 10.16 -4.72
C PRO A 287 -33.06 9.58 -3.73
N GLU A 288 -34.12 8.94 -4.20
CA GLU A 288 -35.17 8.35 -3.36
C GLU A 288 -34.70 7.12 -2.56
N ASP A 289 -33.66 6.43 -3.06
CA ASP A 289 -33.03 5.27 -2.44
C ASP A 289 -31.88 5.67 -1.50
N ARG A 290 -31.75 6.96 -1.20
CA ARG A 290 -30.72 7.51 -0.30
C ARG A 290 -31.37 8.32 0.82
N VAL A 291 -30.72 8.40 1.98
CA VAL A 291 -31.16 9.25 3.09
C VAL A 291 -29.97 9.97 3.72
N HIS A 292 -30.12 11.27 4.00
CA HIS A 292 -29.11 12.00 4.76
C HIS A 292 -29.12 11.59 6.23
N VAL A 293 -27.96 11.59 6.87
CA VAL A 293 -27.79 11.26 8.31
C VAL A 293 -28.81 12.00 9.19
N ARG A 294 -29.00 13.30 8.98
CA ARG A 294 -29.95 14.11 9.79
C ARG A 294 -31.38 13.61 9.66
N ASP A 295 -31.82 13.32 8.44
CA ASP A 295 -33.17 12.85 8.17
C ASP A 295 -33.37 11.45 8.74
N PHE A 296 -32.36 10.59 8.65
CA PHE A 296 -32.39 9.27 9.28
C PHE A 296 -32.49 9.40 10.80
N VAL A 297 -31.70 10.28 11.44
CA VAL A 297 -31.76 10.50 12.88
C VAL A 297 -33.14 10.98 13.33
N LEU A 298 -33.65 12.03 12.68
CA LEU A 298 -34.92 12.66 13.04
C LEU A 298 -36.12 11.72 12.87
N ASN A 299 -36.15 10.93 11.80
CA ASN A 299 -37.32 10.12 11.45
C ASN A 299 -37.26 8.69 11.98
N HIS A 300 -36.06 8.15 12.19
CA HIS A 300 -35.88 6.71 12.41
C HIS A 300 -35.03 6.35 13.64
N TRP A 301 -34.22 7.27 14.17
CA TRP A 301 -33.30 6.96 15.28
C TRP A 301 -33.81 7.38 16.66
N GLN A 302 -34.60 8.45 16.76
CA GLN A 302 -35.08 9.00 18.04
C GLN A 302 -36.28 8.25 18.66
N ASN A 303 -36.90 7.30 17.94
CA ASN A 303 -38.08 6.58 18.39
C ASN A 303 -37.72 5.19 18.93
N ASP A 304 -37.81 4.99 20.25
CA ASP A 304 -37.41 3.74 20.94
C ASP A 304 -38.31 2.52 20.65
N GLY A 305 -39.50 2.73 20.06
CA GLY A 305 -40.48 1.65 19.88
C GLY A 305 -40.43 0.91 18.54
N ASP A 306 -39.80 1.48 17.51
CA ASP A 306 -39.86 0.94 16.14
C ASP A 306 -38.63 1.39 15.32
N ARG A 307 -37.45 0.84 15.63
CA ARG A 307 -36.22 1.13 14.88
C ARG A 307 -36.14 0.26 13.63
N PRO A 308 -35.82 0.83 12.46
CA PRO A 308 -35.68 0.04 11.25
C PRO A 308 -34.44 -0.84 11.31
N LEU A 309 -34.41 -1.91 10.50
CA LEU A 309 -33.22 -2.73 10.35
C LEU A 309 -32.10 -1.90 9.71
N LEU A 310 -31.00 -1.75 10.45
CA LEU A 310 -29.78 -1.07 9.99
C LEU A 310 -28.68 -2.10 9.79
N ILE A 311 -28.28 -2.31 8.54
CA ILE A 311 -27.20 -3.24 8.18
C ILE A 311 -25.93 -2.42 7.95
N ASP A 312 -24.91 -2.70 8.73
CA ASP A 312 -23.58 -2.15 8.55
C ASP A 312 -22.77 -3.09 7.64
N VAL A 313 -22.44 -2.62 6.44
CA VAL A 313 -21.76 -3.42 5.42
C VAL A 313 -20.24 -3.33 5.48
N ARG A 314 -19.70 -2.67 6.51
CA ARG A 314 -18.24 -2.59 6.72
C ARG A 314 -17.64 -3.94 7.12
N PRO A 315 -16.34 -4.14 6.89
CA PRO A 315 -15.59 -5.26 7.46
C PRO A 315 -15.74 -5.37 8.99
N PRO A 316 -15.70 -6.59 9.58
CA PRO A 316 -15.91 -6.77 11.02
C PRO A 316 -14.90 -6.02 11.89
N ASN A 317 -13.67 -5.83 11.42
CA ASN A 317 -12.64 -5.04 12.12
C ASN A 317 -13.04 -3.56 12.24
N GLU A 318 -13.59 -2.94 11.19
CA GLU A 318 -14.10 -1.56 11.25
C GLU A 318 -15.31 -1.46 12.17
N PHE A 319 -16.22 -2.44 12.10
CA PHE A 319 -17.38 -2.51 12.97
C PHE A 319 -17.00 -2.65 14.46
N ASN A 320 -15.93 -3.41 14.73
CA ASN A 320 -15.41 -3.60 16.09
C ASN A 320 -14.70 -2.36 16.64
N ILE A 321 -14.15 -1.47 15.79
CA ILE A 321 -13.59 -0.19 16.21
C ILE A 321 -14.72 0.72 16.73
N CYS A 322 -15.78 0.87 15.93
CA CYS A 322 -16.97 1.63 16.31
C CYS A 322 -18.16 1.19 15.45
N HIS A 323 -19.36 1.24 16.01
CA HIS A 323 -20.61 0.98 15.27
C HIS A 323 -21.79 1.68 15.95
N LEU A 324 -22.86 1.88 15.17
CA LEU A 324 -24.10 2.41 15.72
C LEU A 324 -24.81 1.33 16.56
N PRO A 325 -25.35 1.66 17.75
CA PRO A 325 -26.12 0.72 18.55
C PRO A 325 -27.20 0.00 17.73
N HIS A 326 -27.34 -1.31 17.90
CA HIS A 326 -28.34 -2.14 17.22
C HIS A 326 -28.19 -2.26 15.69
N SER A 327 -27.09 -1.77 15.11
CA SER A 327 -26.73 -2.12 13.74
C SER A 327 -26.28 -3.59 13.66
N THR A 328 -26.63 -4.25 12.56
CA THR A 328 -26.22 -5.64 12.29
C THR A 328 -25.08 -5.64 11.28
N ASN A 329 -23.92 -6.18 11.65
CA ASN A 329 -22.80 -6.24 10.72
C ASN A 329 -22.97 -7.38 9.70
N ILE A 330 -23.07 -7.04 8.42
CA ILE A 330 -23.06 -7.97 7.30
C ILE A 330 -22.11 -7.41 6.25
N PRO A 331 -20.81 -7.77 6.30
CA PRO A 331 -19.81 -7.21 5.40
C PRO A 331 -20.24 -7.33 3.93
N LEU A 332 -19.98 -6.30 3.13
CA LEU A 332 -20.41 -6.25 1.72
C LEU A 332 -20.09 -7.54 0.93
N PRO A 333 -18.88 -8.12 1.01
CA PRO A 333 -18.58 -9.37 0.29
C PRO A 333 -19.41 -10.57 0.75
N LYS A 334 -19.93 -10.55 1.99
CA LYS A 334 -20.86 -11.56 2.48
C LYS A 334 -22.27 -11.30 1.96
N LEU A 335 -22.72 -10.04 2.00
CA LEU A 335 -24.04 -9.63 1.53
C LEU A 335 -24.25 -9.97 0.05
N LEU A 336 -23.27 -9.66 -0.81
CA LEU A 336 -23.35 -9.88 -2.27
C LEU A 336 -23.42 -11.36 -2.69
N LYS A 337 -23.22 -12.31 -1.76
CA LYS A 337 -23.34 -13.76 -2.00
C LYS A 337 -24.66 -14.34 -1.55
N MET A 338 -25.42 -13.60 -0.76
CA MET A 338 -26.62 -14.14 -0.14
C MET A 338 -27.62 -14.51 -1.24
N ASP A 339 -28.19 -15.70 -1.15
CA ASP A 339 -29.28 -16.08 -2.04
C ASP A 339 -30.59 -15.38 -1.65
N LEU A 340 -31.63 -15.50 -2.50
CA LEU A 340 -32.92 -14.86 -2.25
C LEU A 340 -33.54 -15.28 -0.90
N THR A 341 -33.37 -16.55 -0.50
CA THR A 341 -33.91 -17.08 0.75
C THR A 341 -33.21 -16.45 1.94
N GLU A 342 -31.88 -16.40 1.90
CA GLU A 342 -31.07 -15.76 2.94
C GLU A 342 -31.39 -14.27 3.09
N VAL A 343 -31.57 -13.56 1.97
CA VAL A 343 -32.00 -12.15 1.97
C VAL A 343 -33.40 -11.99 2.54
N GLN A 344 -34.35 -12.85 2.13
CA GLN A 344 -35.73 -12.84 2.66
C GLN A 344 -35.75 -13.10 4.16
N ASP A 345 -34.98 -14.07 4.64
CA ASP A 345 -34.87 -14.39 6.08
C ASP A 345 -34.29 -13.23 6.88
N LEU A 346 -33.26 -12.56 6.34
CA LEU A 346 -32.63 -11.38 6.94
C LEU A 346 -33.62 -10.22 7.13
N ILE A 347 -34.45 -9.95 6.12
CA ILE A 347 -35.37 -8.81 6.12
C ILE A 347 -36.76 -9.18 6.65
N ARG A 348 -37.03 -10.45 6.96
CA ARG A 348 -38.36 -11.00 7.28
C ARG A 348 -39.06 -10.25 8.41
N THR A 349 -38.32 -9.93 9.47
CA THR A 349 -38.84 -9.25 10.66
C THR A 349 -38.60 -7.74 10.64
N SER A 350 -38.07 -7.20 9.54
CA SER A 350 -37.80 -5.78 9.39
C SER A 350 -39.05 -5.00 9.02
N GLN A 351 -39.02 -3.69 9.30
CA GLN A 351 -40.01 -2.73 8.79
C GLN A 351 -40.01 -2.67 7.26
N ASP A 352 -40.86 -1.83 6.66
CA ASP A 352 -40.94 -1.68 5.20
C ASP A 352 -39.66 -1.12 4.57
N THR A 353 -38.83 -0.43 5.34
CA THR A 353 -37.56 0.13 4.87
C THR A 353 -36.38 -0.43 5.67
N VAL A 354 -35.36 -0.91 4.95
CA VAL A 354 -34.09 -1.38 5.48
C VAL A 354 -33.00 -0.39 5.10
N PHE A 355 -32.15 -0.02 6.05
CA PHE A 355 -31.09 0.95 5.85
C PHE A 355 -29.71 0.29 5.81
N LEU A 356 -28.88 0.76 4.88
CA LEU A 356 -27.54 0.26 4.64
C LEU A 356 -26.55 1.36 5.03
N LEU A 357 -25.58 1.00 5.85
CA LEU A 357 -24.54 1.89 6.34
C LEU A 357 -23.18 1.34 5.98
N CYS A 358 -22.29 2.19 5.48
CA CYS A 358 -20.87 1.88 5.41
C CYS A 358 -20.06 3.06 5.98
N HIS A 359 -18.75 3.08 5.74
CA HIS A 359 -17.90 4.15 6.26
C HIS A 359 -18.26 5.53 5.67
N ARG A 360 -18.46 5.65 4.34
CA ARG A 360 -18.66 6.93 3.62
C ARG A 360 -19.86 7.01 2.68
N GLY A 361 -20.74 6.02 2.69
CA GLY A 361 -21.87 5.97 1.78
C GLY A 361 -21.53 5.47 0.37
N ASN A 362 -20.40 4.78 0.18
CA ASN A 362 -19.96 4.20 -1.10
C ASN A 362 -20.42 2.73 -1.22
N ASP A 363 -19.88 1.86 -0.38
CA ASP A 363 -20.25 0.43 -0.34
C ASP A 363 -21.72 0.17 -0.02
N SER A 364 -22.34 1.05 0.78
CA SER A 364 -23.77 0.98 1.08
C SER A 364 -24.64 1.19 -0.16
N GLN A 365 -24.18 1.95 -1.15
CA GLN A 365 -24.89 2.09 -2.42
C GLN A 365 -24.86 0.79 -3.23
N LEU A 366 -23.71 0.10 -3.26
CA LEU A 366 -23.58 -1.20 -3.91
C LEU A 366 -24.48 -2.25 -3.24
N ALA A 367 -24.54 -2.24 -1.91
CA ALA A 367 -25.43 -3.09 -1.13
C ALA A 367 -26.91 -2.87 -1.48
N VAL A 368 -27.37 -1.61 -1.53
CA VAL A 368 -28.75 -1.27 -1.91
C VAL A 368 -29.06 -1.74 -3.33
N LYS A 369 -28.16 -1.48 -4.28
CA LYS A 369 -28.33 -1.89 -5.67
C LYS A 369 -28.54 -3.40 -5.78
N PHE A 370 -27.67 -4.18 -5.14
CA PHE A 370 -27.78 -5.64 -5.11
C PHE A 370 -29.11 -6.11 -4.49
N LEU A 371 -29.49 -5.58 -3.33
CA LEU A 371 -30.74 -5.96 -2.66
C LEU A 371 -31.98 -5.62 -3.49
N ASN A 372 -31.96 -4.47 -4.18
CA ASN A 372 -33.02 -4.05 -5.10
C ASN A 372 -33.12 -4.93 -6.35
N GLU A 373 -32.03 -5.54 -6.81
CA GLU A 373 -32.01 -6.52 -7.89
C GLU A 373 -32.55 -7.89 -7.43
N MET A 374 -32.30 -8.24 -6.16
CA MET A 374 -32.75 -9.51 -5.58
C MET A 374 -34.24 -9.56 -5.22
N THR A 375 -34.79 -8.50 -4.61
CA THR A 375 -36.18 -8.50 -4.15
C THR A 375 -36.80 -7.10 -4.16
N LYS A 376 -38.13 -7.06 -4.24
CA LYS A 376 -38.96 -5.84 -4.13
C LYS A 376 -39.87 -5.86 -2.90
N GLU A 377 -39.70 -6.82 -1.99
CA GLU A 377 -40.52 -6.95 -0.79
C GLU A 377 -40.38 -5.77 0.17
N LYS A 378 -39.20 -5.16 0.21
CA LYS A 378 -38.85 -4.04 1.08
C LYS A 378 -38.19 -2.93 0.28
N LYS A 379 -38.18 -1.72 0.85
CA LYS A 379 -37.41 -0.58 0.34
C LYS A 379 -36.02 -0.61 0.97
N PHE A 380 -34.99 -0.43 0.15
CA PHE A 380 -33.61 -0.37 0.61
C PHE A 380 -33.08 1.05 0.44
N LYS A 381 -32.46 1.60 1.49
CA LYS A 381 -31.87 2.94 1.43
C LYS A 381 -30.46 2.96 1.98
N ASP A 382 -29.56 3.70 1.34
CA ASP A 382 -28.23 3.95 1.91
C ASP A 382 -28.23 5.23 2.74
N ILE A 383 -27.35 5.30 3.74
CA ILE A 383 -27.09 6.52 4.50
C ILE A 383 -25.98 7.30 3.80
N ILE A 384 -26.33 8.47 3.25
CA ILE A 384 -25.41 9.38 2.56
C ILE A 384 -24.30 9.81 3.52
N GLY A 385 -23.05 9.69 3.06
CA GLY A 385 -21.86 10.04 3.87
C GLY A 385 -21.52 8.99 4.95
N GLY A 386 -22.35 7.96 5.10
CA GLY A 386 -22.08 6.83 5.97
C GLY A 386 -21.87 7.21 7.44
N LEU A 387 -20.98 6.47 8.09
CA LEU A 387 -20.63 6.71 9.49
C LEU A 387 -19.78 7.98 9.67
N GLN A 388 -19.06 8.42 8.63
CA GLN A 388 -18.28 9.66 8.68
C GLN A 388 -19.20 10.87 8.91
N ASP A 389 -20.23 11.02 8.07
CA ASP A 389 -21.22 12.09 8.25
C ASP A 389 -21.99 11.94 9.58
N TRP A 390 -22.15 10.71 10.08
CA TRP A 390 -22.70 10.48 11.41
C TRP A 390 -21.85 11.11 12.51
N ALA A 391 -20.54 10.85 12.50
CA ALA A 391 -19.63 11.44 13.48
C ALA A 391 -19.63 12.97 13.39
N ASP A 392 -19.57 13.52 12.18
CA ASP A 392 -19.47 14.96 11.99
C ASP A 392 -20.74 15.71 12.43
N GLN A 393 -21.91 15.09 12.22
CA GLN A 393 -23.21 15.75 12.36
C GLN A 393 -23.99 15.35 13.62
N VAL A 394 -23.73 14.17 14.19
CA VAL A 394 -24.54 13.60 15.29
C VAL A 394 -23.69 13.35 16.52
N ASP A 395 -22.59 12.60 16.38
CA ASP A 395 -21.72 12.22 17.50
C ASP A 395 -20.25 12.48 17.19
N ARG A 396 -19.81 13.72 17.48
CA ARG A 396 -18.41 14.13 17.28
C ARG A 396 -17.42 13.42 18.20
N GLY A 397 -17.90 12.66 19.18
CA GLY A 397 -17.09 11.78 20.03
C GLY A 397 -16.92 10.38 19.45
N MET A 398 -17.66 10.03 18.39
CA MET A 398 -17.57 8.73 17.73
C MET A 398 -16.25 8.63 16.97
N ALA A 399 -15.47 7.59 17.25
CA ALA A 399 -14.18 7.34 16.61
C ALA A 399 -14.36 6.83 15.17
N VAL A 400 -14.77 7.71 14.27
CA VAL A 400 -14.93 7.44 12.84
C VAL A 400 -13.80 8.17 12.14
N GLU A 401 -12.70 7.48 11.86
CA GLU A 401 -11.46 8.10 11.37
C GLU A 401 -11.51 8.43 9.86
N GLU A 402 -10.87 9.54 9.47
CA GLU A 402 -10.76 10.04 8.08
C GLU A 402 -9.87 9.17 7.15
N SER A 403 -9.29 8.06 7.59
CA SER A 403 -8.33 7.27 6.79
C SER A 403 -8.17 5.80 7.22
N VAL A 404 -9.26 5.11 7.58
CA VAL A 404 -9.31 3.64 7.55
C VAL A 404 -9.73 3.27 6.12
N GLY A 405 -9.19 2.28 5.45
CA GLY A 405 -8.32 1.21 5.90
C GLY A 405 -8.96 -0.13 5.59
N PHE A 406 -9.70 -0.28 4.46
CA PHE A 406 -9.54 -1.30 3.39
C PHE A 406 -8.73 -2.61 3.58
N ALA A 407 -8.57 -3.16 4.77
CA ALA A 407 -7.72 -4.32 4.98
C ALA A 407 -8.52 -5.58 4.64
N VAL A 408 -8.31 -6.11 3.42
CA VAL A 408 -8.85 -7.42 3.03
C VAL A 408 -8.00 -8.50 3.69
N TYR A 409 -8.38 -8.91 4.90
CA TYR A 409 -7.72 -10.03 5.58
C TYR A 409 -8.21 -11.36 4.97
N PRO A 410 -7.31 -12.22 4.46
CA PRO A 410 -7.70 -13.54 4.01
C PRO A 410 -8.25 -14.36 5.18
N LEU A 411 -9.27 -15.17 4.93
CA LEU A 411 -9.77 -16.14 5.90
C LEU A 411 -8.63 -17.10 6.26
N SER A 412 -8.43 -17.40 7.54
CA SER A 412 -7.42 -18.37 8.02
C SER A 412 -7.74 -19.83 7.65
N GLY A 413 -8.89 -20.04 6.99
CA GLY A 413 -9.32 -21.28 6.39
C GLY A 413 -10.76 -21.16 5.89
N CYS A 414 -11.19 -22.09 5.04
CA CYS A 414 -12.57 -22.19 4.57
C CYS A 414 -13.00 -23.67 4.40
N PRO A 415 -14.31 -23.95 4.31
CA PRO A 415 -14.81 -25.33 4.12
C PRO A 415 -14.28 -26.04 2.86
N HIS A 416 -13.70 -25.27 1.93
CA HIS A 416 -13.18 -25.76 0.66
C HIS A 416 -11.68 -26.07 0.71
N ASP A 417 -10.98 -25.84 1.83
CA ASP A 417 -9.53 -26.04 1.92
C ASP A 417 -9.09 -27.47 1.57
N ASP A 418 -9.97 -28.45 1.82
CA ASP A 418 -9.75 -29.87 1.52
C ASP A 418 -9.99 -30.25 0.05
N THR A 419 -10.41 -29.31 -0.80
CA THR A 419 -10.63 -29.53 -2.23
C THR A 419 -9.38 -29.36 -3.08
N VAL A 420 -8.26 -28.99 -2.45
CA VAL A 420 -6.96 -28.83 -3.12
C VAL A 420 -6.37 -30.20 -3.46
N ALA A 421 -6.06 -30.40 -4.72
CA ALA A 421 -5.42 -31.61 -5.22
C ALA A 421 -3.88 -31.48 -5.18
N PRO A 422 -3.14 -32.60 -5.20
CA PRO A 422 -1.69 -32.57 -5.40
C PRO A 422 -1.31 -31.96 -6.76
N VAL A 423 -0.17 -31.28 -6.82
CA VAL A 423 0.35 -30.71 -8.07
C VAL A 423 0.63 -31.83 -9.09
N PRO A 424 0.05 -31.78 -10.31
CA PRO A 424 0.32 -32.78 -11.35
C PRO A 424 1.77 -32.76 -11.81
N GLU A 425 2.32 -33.93 -12.13
CA GLU A 425 3.66 -34.05 -12.69
C GLU A 425 3.74 -33.32 -14.04
N GLY A 426 4.76 -32.47 -14.22
CA GLY A 426 4.98 -31.72 -15.45
C GLY A 426 4.04 -30.52 -15.68
N PHE A 427 3.22 -30.12 -14.70
CA PHE A 427 2.36 -28.94 -14.80
C PHE A 427 3.18 -27.65 -14.97
N ASP A 428 2.85 -26.83 -15.97
CA ASP A 428 3.45 -25.50 -16.17
C ASP A 428 2.46 -24.38 -15.78
N PRO A 429 2.66 -23.71 -14.63
CA PRO A 429 1.81 -22.61 -14.17
C PRO A 429 1.95 -21.32 -14.99
N LYS A 430 2.87 -21.24 -15.95
CA LYS A 430 3.03 -20.09 -16.87
C LYS A 430 2.05 -20.09 -18.04
N GLY A 431 1.25 -21.15 -18.19
CA GLY A 431 0.33 -21.28 -19.30
C GLY A 431 -0.66 -20.10 -19.39
N PRO A 432 -1.12 -19.76 -20.61
CA PRO A 432 -2.19 -18.79 -20.78
C PRO A 432 -3.53 -19.39 -20.32
N CYS A 433 -4.57 -18.56 -20.25
CA CYS A 433 -5.93 -19.03 -20.06
C CYS A 433 -6.30 -20.07 -21.13
N GLU A 434 -6.78 -21.25 -20.72
CA GLU A 434 -7.13 -22.34 -21.64
C GLU A 434 -8.30 -22.00 -22.58
N THR A 435 -9.11 -20.99 -22.24
CA THR A 435 -10.28 -20.59 -23.03
C THR A 435 -9.97 -19.46 -24.01
N CYS A 436 -9.29 -18.39 -23.57
CA CYS A 436 -9.08 -17.18 -24.37
C CYS A 436 -7.62 -16.86 -24.70
N ALA A 437 -6.67 -17.70 -24.25
CA ALA A 437 -5.24 -17.49 -24.40
C ALA A 437 -4.66 -16.21 -23.75
N ASP A 438 -5.40 -15.53 -22.86
CA ASP A 438 -4.89 -14.40 -22.08
C ASP A 438 -3.74 -14.82 -21.14
N SER A 439 -2.74 -13.95 -20.96
CA SER A 439 -1.55 -14.23 -20.16
C SER A 439 -1.26 -13.16 -19.10
N GLU A 440 -2.15 -12.20 -18.88
CA GLU A 440 -1.88 -11.06 -17.99
C GLU A 440 -2.29 -11.35 -16.53
N GLU A 441 -3.50 -11.89 -16.31
CA GLU A 441 -4.02 -12.16 -14.98
C GLU A 441 -4.58 -13.59 -14.89
N ASN A 442 -3.68 -14.55 -14.77
CA ASN A 442 -4.04 -15.97 -14.78
C ASN A 442 -4.12 -16.56 -13.38
N TRP A 443 -5.13 -17.42 -13.22
CA TRP A 443 -5.50 -18.09 -12.00
C TRP A 443 -5.52 -19.60 -12.24
N ILE A 444 -4.88 -20.33 -11.34
CA ILE A 444 -4.70 -21.78 -11.40
C ILE A 444 -5.74 -22.42 -10.49
N CYS A 445 -6.65 -23.22 -11.04
CA CYS A 445 -7.60 -23.96 -10.22
C CYS A 445 -6.84 -24.96 -9.33
N LEU A 446 -7.01 -24.90 -8.01
CA LEU A 446 -6.29 -25.78 -7.08
C LEU A 446 -6.84 -27.21 -7.02
N THR A 447 -7.95 -27.49 -7.70
CA THR A 447 -8.54 -28.84 -7.77
C THR A 447 -8.15 -29.59 -9.05
N CYS A 448 -8.05 -28.90 -10.20
CA CYS A 448 -7.72 -29.54 -11.48
C CYS A 448 -6.49 -28.98 -12.20
N TYR A 449 -5.87 -27.93 -11.65
CA TYR A 449 -4.68 -27.27 -12.21
C TYR A 449 -4.85 -26.71 -13.61
N LYS A 450 -6.08 -26.53 -14.08
CA LYS A 450 -6.36 -25.74 -15.28
C LYS A 450 -6.15 -24.25 -15.03
N ILE A 451 -5.76 -23.52 -16.07
CA ILE A 451 -5.43 -22.10 -16.00
C ILE A 451 -6.51 -21.27 -16.69
N PHE A 452 -7.02 -20.27 -15.97
CA PHE A 452 -8.06 -19.37 -16.48
C PHE A 452 -7.72 -17.91 -16.22
N CYS A 453 -8.23 -17.01 -17.05
CA CYS A 453 -8.11 -15.58 -16.78
C CYS A 453 -8.96 -15.18 -15.56
N GLY A 454 -8.51 -14.14 -14.87
CA GLY A 454 -9.12 -13.65 -13.64
C GLY A 454 -10.56 -13.18 -13.79
N ARG A 455 -11.24 -13.09 -12.65
CA ARG A 455 -12.63 -12.63 -12.54
C ARG A 455 -12.83 -11.20 -13.04
N HIS A 456 -11.77 -10.39 -13.01
CA HIS A 456 -11.76 -8.99 -13.46
C HIS A 456 -11.27 -8.82 -14.91
N ARG A 457 -10.94 -9.92 -15.59
CA ARG A 457 -10.64 -9.95 -17.04
C ARG A 457 -11.88 -10.39 -17.81
N LEU A 458 -11.88 -11.62 -18.34
CA LEU A 458 -13.02 -12.23 -19.05
C LEU A 458 -13.77 -13.26 -18.20
N GLY A 459 -13.35 -13.49 -16.96
CA GLY A 459 -14.13 -14.29 -16.01
C GLY A 459 -14.13 -15.81 -16.23
N HIS A 460 -13.28 -16.37 -17.11
CA HIS A 460 -13.26 -17.82 -17.36
C HIS A 460 -12.95 -18.66 -16.11
N GLY A 461 -12.23 -18.12 -15.12
CA GLY A 461 -12.03 -18.81 -13.84
C GLY A 461 -13.33 -18.94 -13.03
N VAL A 462 -14.22 -17.95 -13.15
CA VAL A 462 -15.55 -17.94 -12.53
C VAL A 462 -16.48 -18.91 -13.27
N GLU A 463 -16.48 -18.90 -14.60
CA GLU A 463 -17.24 -19.85 -15.42
C GLU A 463 -16.82 -21.31 -15.14
N HIS A 464 -15.51 -21.55 -15.01
CA HIS A 464 -14.98 -22.85 -14.60
C HIS A 464 -15.51 -23.26 -13.22
N PHE A 465 -15.46 -22.36 -12.23
CA PHE A 465 -16.06 -22.62 -10.93
C PHE A 465 -17.56 -22.95 -11.02
N GLN A 466 -18.34 -22.17 -11.77
CA GLN A 466 -19.78 -22.37 -11.93
C GLN A 466 -20.13 -23.72 -12.57
N THR A 467 -19.28 -24.23 -13.47
CA THR A 467 -19.53 -25.46 -14.21
C THR A 467 -18.96 -26.71 -13.53
N SER A 468 -17.86 -26.58 -12.78
CA SER A 468 -17.16 -27.72 -12.15
C SER A 468 -17.26 -27.75 -10.62
N ASN A 469 -17.78 -26.67 -10.01
CA ASN A 469 -17.81 -26.46 -8.57
C ASN A 469 -16.41 -26.47 -7.90
N HIS A 470 -15.35 -26.16 -8.65
CA HIS A 470 -13.99 -26.05 -8.09
C HIS A 470 -13.77 -24.68 -7.47
N SER A 471 -13.86 -24.59 -6.16
CA SER A 471 -13.94 -23.31 -5.45
C SER A 471 -12.62 -22.56 -5.35
N LEU A 472 -11.47 -23.23 -5.34
CA LEU A 472 -10.19 -22.60 -5.04
C LEU A 472 -9.36 -22.30 -6.28
N SER A 473 -8.83 -21.08 -6.37
CA SER A 473 -7.93 -20.64 -7.43
C SER A 473 -6.73 -19.87 -6.86
N LEU A 474 -5.53 -20.23 -7.30
CA LEU A 474 -4.28 -19.56 -6.96
C LEU A 474 -3.89 -18.57 -8.06
N SER A 475 -3.75 -17.31 -7.69
CA SER A 475 -3.26 -16.27 -8.59
C SER A 475 -1.80 -16.53 -8.96
N TYR A 476 -1.51 -16.54 -10.25
CA TYR A 476 -0.13 -16.57 -10.72
C TYR A 476 0.59 -15.24 -10.45
N SER A 477 -0.11 -14.11 -10.35
CA SER A 477 0.49 -12.76 -10.28
C SER A 477 1.06 -12.41 -8.90
N ASP A 478 0.36 -12.78 -7.83
CA ASP A 478 0.67 -12.40 -6.45
C ASP A 478 0.64 -13.58 -5.47
N LEU A 479 0.35 -14.79 -5.95
CA LEU A 479 0.24 -16.02 -5.15
C LEU A 479 -0.83 -15.97 -4.06
N SER A 480 -1.80 -15.05 -4.19
CA SER A 480 -3.01 -15.02 -3.39
C SER A 480 -3.93 -16.17 -3.81
N ILE A 481 -4.74 -16.67 -2.87
CA ILE A 481 -5.69 -17.75 -3.15
C ILE A 481 -7.08 -17.20 -2.94
N TRP A 482 -7.89 -17.29 -3.99
CA TRP A 482 -9.30 -16.94 -3.96
C TRP A 482 -10.13 -18.20 -3.81
N CYS A 483 -11.10 -18.16 -2.91
CA CYS A 483 -12.18 -19.11 -2.88
C CYS A 483 -13.41 -18.47 -3.52
N HIS A 484 -13.82 -18.93 -4.70
CA HIS A 484 -15.00 -18.44 -5.42
C HIS A 484 -16.29 -18.70 -4.64
N SER A 485 -16.41 -19.87 -3.99
CA SER A 485 -17.55 -20.16 -3.11
C SER A 485 -17.60 -19.25 -1.90
N CYS A 486 -16.45 -18.87 -1.34
CA CYS A 486 -16.39 -17.99 -0.17
C CYS A 486 -16.18 -16.51 -0.55
N ASP A 487 -16.12 -16.17 -1.85
CA ASP A 487 -15.66 -14.90 -2.47
C ASP A 487 -14.77 -14.11 -1.51
N SER A 488 -13.66 -14.73 -1.16
CA SER A 488 -12.70 -14.18 -0.22
C SER A 488 -11.34 -14.75 -0.53
N TYR A 489 -10.31 -13.96 -0.23
CA TYR A 489 -8.98 -14.52 -0.11
C TYR A 489 -8.95 -15.49 1.07
N VAL A 490 -8.22 -16.59 0.91
CA VAL A 490 -8.05 -17.62 1.95
C VAL A 490 -6.56 -17.93 2.09
N SER A 491 -6.11 -18.07 3.32
CA SER A 491 -4.75 -18.46 3.67
C SER A 491 -4.80 -19.66 4.61
N ASN A 492 -4.33 -20.80 4.14
CA ASN A 492 -4.24 -22.04 4.91
C ASN A 492 -2.93 -22.76 4.56
N SER A 493 -2.32 -23.45 5.54
CA SER A 493 -1.10 -24.24 5.35
C SER A 493 -1.26 -25.37 4.33
N LYS A 494 -2.48 -25.88 4.11
CA LYS A 494 -2.79 -26.90 3.08
C LYS A 494 -2.44 -26.45 1.66
N PHE A 495 -2.35 -25.14 1.41
CA PHE A 495 -2.06 -24.60 0.09
C PHE A 495 -0.56 -24.45 -0.19
N TYR A 496 0.28 -24.68 0.82
CA TYR A 496 1.71 -24.38 0.73
C TYR A 496 2.40 -25.19 -0.37
N ASP A 497 2.03 -26.45 -0.61
CA ASP A 497 2.68 -27.25 -1.65
C ASP A 497 2.42 -26.68 -3.05
N ALA A 498 1.17 -26.35 -3.36
CA ALA A 498 0.80 -25.72 -4.63
C ALA A 498 1.42 -24.32 -4.76
N LYS A 499 1.35 -23.51 -3.69
CA LYS A 499 1.93 -22.16 -3.67
C LYS A 499 3.44 -22.18 -3.86
N ASN A 500 4.15 -23.05 -3.13
CA ASN A 500 5.59 -23.24 -3.25
C ASN A 500 5.98 -23.76 -4.64
N PHE A 501 5.21 -24.68 -5.23
CA PHE A 501 5.47 -25.16 -6.58
C PHE A 501 5.36 -24.02 -7.61
N VAL A 502 4.23 -23.30 -7.61
CA VAL A 502 4.00 -22.18 -8.54
C VAL A 502 5.02 -21.08 -8.31
N GLU A 503 5.35 -20.78 -7.06
CA GLU A 503 6.41 -19.85 -6.67
C GLU A 503 7.76 -20.27 -7.25
N ASN A 504 8.16 -21.54 -7.10
CA ASN A 504 9.42 -22.06 -7.62
C ASN A 504 9.49 -22.02 -9.15
N VAL A 505 8.39 -22.29 -9.86
CA VAL A 505 8.36 -22.21 -11.33
C VAL A 505 8.33 -20.77 -11.83
N LYS A 506 7.64 -19.88 -11.11
CA LYS A 506 7.60 -18.44 -11.39
C LYS A 506 8.94 -17.76 -11.13
N PHE A 507 9.64 -18.20 -10.10
CA PHE A 507 10.94 -17.68 -9.65
C PHE A 507 11.99 -18.78 -9.54
N PRO A 508 12.42 -19.39 -10.67
CA PRO A 508 13.43 -20.44 -10.63
C PRO A 508 14.76 -19.82 -10.17
N GLN A 509 15.25 -20.29 -9.01
CA GLN A 509 16.45 -19.87 -8.23
C GLN A 509 16.18 -19.04 -6.96
N SER A 510 15.49 -19.64 -5.98
CA SER A 510 15.78 -19.43 -4.56
C SER A 510 16.34 -20.71 -3.95
N THR A 511 17.65 -20.93 -4.00
CA THR A 511 18.28 -21.93 -3.14
C THR A 511 18.09 -21.51 -1.69
N TYR A 512 17.15 -22.16 -1.01
CA TYR A 512 17.08 -22.21 0.45
C TYR A 512 18.42 -22.74 0.98
N ILE A 513 19.16 -21.92 1.73
CA ILE A 513 20.06 -22.49 2.74
C ILE A 513 19.13 -22.96 3.87
N LYS A 514 18.90 -24.28 3.94
CA LYS A 514 18.37 -24.88 5.17
C LYS A 514 19.38 -24.61 6.27
N SER A 515 19.05 -23.74 7.22
CA SER A 515 19.72 -23.72 8.52
C SER A 515 19.30 -24.97 9.28
N ASN A 516 20.27 -25.85 9.54
CA ASN A 516 20.16 -26.87 10.59
C ASN A 516 20.05 -26.21 11.96
#